data_AF-A0A3N4V2D0-F1
#
_entry.id   AF-A0A3N4V2D0-F1
#
_cell.length_a   1.000
_cell.length_b   1.000
_cell.length_c   1.000
_cell.angle_alpha   90.00
_cell.angle_beta   90.00
_cell.angle_gamma   90.00
#
_symmetry.space_group_name_H-M   'P 1'
#
loop_
_entity.id
_entity.type
_entity.pdbx_description
1 polymer ?
#
loop_
_entity_poly.entity_id
_entity_poly.type
_entity_poly.pdbx_seq_one_letter_code
_entity_poly.pdbx_strand_id
1 'polypeptide(L)'
;MSATITALVPSTSRAATVSTSGPVPTNVPTHLRITRRGRLVLTLAVVVAALALIAGFLLTGGSAVATSSAGNVHFDHVTVAAGETLWQVAEGVAPDSDPRDVISDIVKLNDLSSTQVMPGQSLAIPVQYSQS
;
A
#
# COMPACT_ATOMS: atom_id res chain seq x y z
N MET A 1 -107.16 50.11 -3.10
CA MET A 1 -106.53 49.60 -4.32
C MET A 1 -105.72 48.37 -3.95
N SER A 2 -106.19 47.21 -4.39
CA SER A 2 -105.57 45.90 -4.24
C SER A 2 -104.43 45.71 -5.25
N ALA A 3 -103.41 44.90 -4.92
CA ALA A 3 -102.91 43.83 -5.81
C ALA A 3 -101.80 43.01 -5.13
N THR A 4 -102.13 41.74 -4.96
CA THR A 4 -101.28 40.55 -4.74
C THR A 4 -100.28 40.33 -5.88
N ILE A 5 -99.12 39.71 -5.60
CA ILE A 5 -98.37 38.71 -6.42
C ILE A 5 -97.11 38.37 -5.59
N THR A 6 -96.91 37.19 -5.02
CA THR A 6 -96.75 35.82 -5.56
C THR A 6 -95.31 35.49 -5.97
N ALA A 7 -94.75 34.49 -5.25
CA ALA A 7 -93.71 33.52 -5.64
C ALA A 7 -92.25 34.06 -5.75
N LEU A 8 -91.16 33.29 -5.55
CA LEU A 8 -90.92 31.86 -5.33
C LEU A 8 -89.47 31.71 -4.78
N VAL A 9 -89.30 30.90 -3.73
CA VAL A 9 -88.25 29.84 -3.48
C VAL A 9 -86.74 30.12 -3.76
N PRO A 10 -85.83 29.60 -2.91
CA PRO A 10 -84.45 30.07 -2.79
C PRO A 10 -83.46 29.34 -3.72
N SER A 11 -82.31 29.96 -3.97
CA SER A 11 -81.16 29.32 -4.62
C SER A 11 -79.96 29.26 -3.67
N THR A 12 -79.72 28.08 -3.11
CA THR A 12 -78.51 27.73 -2.38
C THR A 12 -77.33 27.68 -3.36
N SER A 13 -76.42 28.65 -3.29
CA SER A 13 -75.15 28.57 -4.03
C SER A 13 -74.10 27.87 -3.18
N ARG A 14 -73.73 26.69 -3.67
CA ARG A 14 -72.78 25.73 -3.11
C ARG A 14 -71.33 26.22 -3.24
N ALA A 15 -70.54 25.94 -2.21
CA ALA A 15 -69.12 26.24 -2.07
C ALA A 15 -68.28 25.89 -3.30
N ALA A 16 -67.41 26.83 -3.70
CA ALA A 16 -66.30 26.59 -4.63
C ALA A 16 -64.99 26.65 -3.85
N THR A 17 -64.50 25.49 -3.43
CA THR A 17 -63.15 25.34 -2.89
C THR A 17 -62.19 25.29 -4.08
N VAL A 18 -61.39 26.34 -4.27
CA VAL A 18 -60.32 26.35 -5.27
C VAL A 18 -59.17 25.49 -4.74
N SER A 19 -59.09 24.25 -5.20
CA SER A 19 -57.92 23.40 -5.01
C SER A 19 -56.88 23.76 -6.08
N THR A 20 -55.93 24.62 -5.75
CA THR A 20 -54.72 24.80 -6.57
C THR A 20 -53.81 23.59 -6.37
N SER A 21 -53.89 22.63 -7.29
CA SER A 21 -52.89 21.55 -7.38
C SER A 21 -51.62 22.13 -7.99
N GLY A 22 -50.60 22.40 -7.17
CA GLY A 22 -49.26 22.74 -7.64
C GLY A 22 -48.57 21.51 -8.24
N PRO A 23 -47.71 21.66 -9.26
CA PRO A 23 -47.00 20.53 -9.85
C PRO A 23 -46.07 19.90 -8.81
N VAL A 24 -46.33 18.63 -8.49
CA VAL A 24 -45.43 17.81 -7.66
C VAL A 24 -44.14 17.59 -8.46
N PRO A 25 -42.96 17.97 -7.95
CA PRO A 25 -41.71 17.64 -8.62
C PRO A 25 -41.55 16.12 -8.60
N THR A 26 -41.73 15.49 -9.76
CA THR A 26 -41.37 14.09 -9.96
C THR A 26 -39.85 14.01 -10.03
N ASN A 27 -39.24 13.59 -8.93
CA ASN A 27 -37.83 13.20 -8.93
C ASN A 27 -37.69 12.00 -9.87
N VAL A 28 -37.17 12.22 -11.08
CA VAL A 28 -36.91 11.14 -12.04
C VAL A 28 -35.56 10.54 -11.68
N PRO A 29 -35.50 9.34 -11.05
CA PRO A 29 -34.22 8.71 -10.79
C PRO A 29 -33.56 8.38 -12.12
N THR A 30 -32.46 9.07 -12.42
CA THR A 30 -31.61 8.76 -13.57
C THR A 30 -30.89 7.44 -13.29
N HIS A 31 -31.53 6.33 -13.62
CA HIS A 31 -30.90 5.01 -13.57
C HIS A 31 -29.82 4.93 -14.65
N LEU A 32 -28.57 5.17 -14.27
CA LEU A 32 -27.40 4.86 -15.09
C LEU A 32 -27.38 3.35 -15.34
N ARG A 33 -27.99 2.93 -16.46
CA ARG A 33 -27.81 1.59 -16.98
C ARG A 33 -26.39 1.51 -17.53
N ILE A 34 -25.47 0.99 -16.72
CA ILE A 34 -24.20 0.46 -17.23
C ILE A 34 -24.58 -0.54 -18.32
N THR A 35 -24.32 -0.16 -19.56
CA THR A 35 -24.52 -1.03 -20.72
C THR A 35 -23.64 -2.27 -20.49
N ARG A 36 -24.12 -3.45 -20.89
CA ARG A 36 -23.37 -4.73 -20.76
C ARG A 36 -21.89 -4.61 -21.18
N ARG A 37 -21.62 -3.74 -22.18
CA ARG A 37 -20.29 -3.41 -22.68
C ARG A 37 -19.45 -2.61 -21.68
N GLY A 38 -20.02 -1.63 -20.99
CA GLY A 38 -19.33 -0.87 -19.94
C GLY A 38 -18.89 -1.75 -18.76
N ARG A 39 -19.71 -2.75 -18.40
CA ARG A 39 -19.34 -3.70 -17.35
C ARG A 39 -18.17 -4.60 -17.77
N LEU A 40 -18.13 -5.02 -19.03
CA LEU A 40 -17.04 -5.83 -19.59
C LEU A 40 -15.72 -5.05 -19.66
N VAL A 41 -15.77 -3.79 -20.08
CA VAL A 41 -14.60 -2.90 -20.10
C VAL A 41 -14.08 -2.66 -18.68
N LEU A 42 -14.98 -2.41 -17.71
CA LEU A 42 -14.59 -2.22 -16.31
C LEU A 42 -13.93 -3.49 -15.74
N THR A 43 -14.52 -4.66 -15.95
CA THR A 43 -13.93 -5.92 -15.48
C THR A 43 -12.58 -6.20 -16.14
N LEU A 44 -12.45 -5.93 -17.44
CA LEU A 44 -11.18 -6.11 -18.16
C LEU A 44 -10.11 -5.16 -17.60
N ALA A 45 -10.46 -3.89 -17.37
CA ALA A 45 -9.55 -2.92 -16.78
C ALA A 45 -9.08 -3.33 -15.39
N VAL A 46 -9.97 -3.83 -14.54
CA VAL A 46 -9.62 -4.34 -13.20
C VAL A 46 -8.71 -5.56 -13.28
N VAL A 47 -8.99 -6.50 -14.18
CA VAL A 47 -8.15 -7.69 -14.39
C VAL A 47 -6.75 -7.29 -14.87
N VAL A 48 -6.66 -6.39 -15.85
CA VAL A 48 -5.37 -5.89 -16.35
C VAL A 48 -4.59 -5.16 -15.26
N ALA A 49 -5.26 -4.33 -14.45
CA ALA A 49 -4.63 -3.66 -13.31
C ALA A 49 -4.12 -4.66 -12.27
N ALA A 50 -4.92 -5.67 -11.91
CA ALA A 50 -4.51 -6.72 -10.98
C ALA A 50 -3.30 -7.52 -11.50
N LEU A 51 -3.29 -7.88 -12.79
CA LEU A 51 -2.16 -8.55 -13.42
C LEU A 51 -0.91 -7.67 -13.45
N ALA A 52 -1.05 -6.36 -13.70
CA ALA A 52 0.06 -5.41 -13.66
C ALA A 52 0.63 -5.26 -12.23
N LEU A 53 -0.22 -5.26 -11.20
CA LEU A 53 0.22 -5.25 -9.80
C LEU A 53 0.94 -6.55 -9.43
N ILE A 54 0.42 -7.71 -9.84
CA ILE A 54 1.06 -9.01 -9.60
C ILE A 54 2.41 -9.09 -10.35
N ALA A 55 2.46 -8.67 -11.62
CA ALA A 55 3.70 -8.63 -12.39
C ALA A 55 4.71 -7.65 -11.78
N GLY A 56 4.26 -6.47 -11.35
CA GLY A 56 5.09 -5.52 -10.60
C GLY A 56 5.62 -6.12 -9.31
N PHE A 57 4.79 -6.84 -8.56
CA PHE A 57 5.18 -7.55 -7.34
C PHE A 57 6.16 -8.70 -7.61
N LEU A 58 6.03 -9.44 -8.71
CA LEU A 58 6.98 -10.50 -9.07
C LEU A 58 8.33 -9.92 -9.55
N LEU A 59 8.29 -8.80 -10.27
CA LEU A 59 9.48 -8.07 -10.71
C LEU A 59 10.21 -7.39 -9.53
N THR A 60 9.49 -7.03 -8.46
CA THR A 60 10.09 -6.44 -7.24
C THR A 60 10.40 -7.49 -6.16
N GLY A 61 9.62 -8.56 -6.06
CA GLY A 61 9.71 -9.64 -5.07
C GLY A 61 10.74 -10.72 -5.39
N GLY A 62 11.38 -10.64 -6.57
CA GLY A 62 12.58 -11.40 -6.92
C GLY A 62 13.89 -10.64 -6.63
N SER A 63 13.82 -9.48 -5.98
CA SER A 63 15.02 -8.83 -5.46
C SER A 63 15.46 -9.59 -4.21
N ALA A 64 16.31 -10.61 -4.39
CA ALA A 64 17.44 -10.69 -3.46
C ALA A 64 18.08 -9.30 -3.51
N VAL A 65 17.81 -8.50 -2.49
CA VAL A 65 18.28 -7.11 -2.39
C VAL A 65 19.79 -7.13 -2.23
N ALA A 66 20.51 -7.34 -3.34
CA ALA A 66 21.74 -6.62 -3.58
C ALA A 66 21.33 -5.15 -3.71
N THR A 67 21.13 -4.48 -2.57
CA THR A 67 20.97 -3.04 -2.50
C THR A 67 22.29 -2.42 -2.92
N SER A 68 22.44 -2.20 -4.23
CA SER A 68 23.46 -1.33 -4.80
C SER A 68 22.82 0.03 -5.13
N SER A 69 22.17 0.67 -4.15
CA SER A 69 21.92 2.13 -4.12
C SER A 69 21.13 2.54 -2.86
N ALA A 70 21.77 2.53 -1.70
CA ALA A 70 21.31 3.26 -0.51
C ALA A 70 22.54 3.69 0.30
N GLY A 71 23.26 4.69 -0.21
CA GLY A 71 24.54 5.15 0.32
C GLY A 71 25.67 4.22 -0.11
N ASN A 72 26.77 4.79 -0.63
CA ASN A 72 27.98 4.04 -0.90
C ASN A 72 28.67 3.69 0.43
N VAL A 73 28.05 2.82 1.23
CA VAL A 73 28.73 2.15 2.33
C VAL A 73 29.14 0.79 1.78
N HIS A 74 30.31 0.75 1.15
CA HIS A 74 30.89 -0.48 0.67
C HIS A 74 31.41 -1.24 1.89
N PHE A 75 30.77 -2.35 2.24
CA PHE A 75 31.31 -3.27 3.25
C PHE A 75 32.17 -4.30 2.54
N ASP A 76 33.38 -4.51 3.03
CA ASP A 76 34.21 -5.62 2.56
C ASP A 76 33.76 -6.93 3.21
N HIS A 77 33.81 -8.02 2.45
CA HIS A 77 33.30 -9.32 2.87
C HIS A 77 34.43 -10.32 2.91
N VAL A 78 34.65 -10.92 4.08
CA VAL A 78 35.63 -12.00 4.27
C VAL A 78 34.90 -13.32 4.41
N THR A 79 35.33 -14.33 3.65
CA THR A 79 34.83 -15.70 3.81
C THR A 79 35.72 -16.46 4.76
N VAL A 80 35.14 -17.01 5.82
CA VAL A 80 35.86 -17.78 6.84
C VAL A 80 36.35 -19.10 6.25
N ALA A 81 37.65 -19.38 6.32
CA ALA A 81 38.20 -20.64 5.86
C ALA A 81 37.83 -21.81 6.81
N ALA A 82 37.92 -23.04 6.31
CA ALA A 82 37.63 -24.22 7.13
C ALA A 82 38.64 -24.36 8.28
N GLY A 83 38.15 -24.26 9.53
CA GLY A 83 38.97 -24.34 10.74
C GLY A 83 39.52 -23.00 11.21
N GLU A 84 39.18 -21.90 10.55
CA GLU A 84 39.54 -20.55 10.96
C GLU A 84 38.59 -20.02 12.04
N THR A 85 39.16 -19.38 13.05
CA THR A 85 38.40 -18.77 14.16
C THR A 85 38.16 -17.29 13.89
N LEU A 86 37.10 -16.71 14.47
CA LEU A 86 36.87 -15.26 14.44
C LEU A 86 38.07 -14.45 14.90
N TRP A 87 38.87 -15.02 15.81
CA TRP A 87 40.10 -14.40 16.30
C TRP A 87 41.14 -14.24 15.20
N GLN A 88 41.38 -15.29 14.41
CA GLN A 88 42.33 -15.25 13.29
C GLN A 88 41.86 -14.32 12.17
N VAL A 89 40.55 -14.28 11.90
CA VAL A 89 39.96 -13.32 10.95
C VAL A 89 40.18 -11.89 11.43
N ALA A 90 39.94 -11.60 12.72
CA ALA A 90 40.14 -10.27 13.28
C ALA A 90 41.62 -9.83 13.22
N GLU A 91 42.56 -10.71 13.56
CA GLU A 91 44.01 -10.45 13.45
C GLU A 91 44.44 -10.19 11.99
N GLY A 92 43.85 -10.90 11.02
CA GLY A 92 44.15 -10.72 9.61
C GLY A 92 43.57 -9.43 9.01
N VAL A 93 42.39 -9.03 9.48
CA VAL A 93 41.66 -7.85 8.98
C VAL A 93 42.19 -6.55 9.60
N ALA A 94 42.49 -6.55 10.90
CA ALA A 94 42.92 -5.35 11.63
C ALA A 94 44.07 -5.66 12.61
N PRO A 95 45.32 -5.81 12.13
CA PRO A 95 46.46 -6.17 12.97
C PRO A 95 46.85 -5.09 14.00
N ASP A 96 46.49 -3.82 13.74
CA ASP A 96 46.80 -2.68 14.61
C ASP A 96 45.72 -2.43 15.69
N SER A 97 44.62 -3.18 15.69
CA SER A 97 43.50 -3.03 16.62
C SER A 97 43.42 -4.23 17.59
N ASP A 98 42.82 -4.04 18.77
CA ASP A 98 42.57 -5.17 19.69
C ASP A 98 41.58 -6.15 19.04
N PRO A 99 41.95 -7.44 18.84
CA PRO A 99 41.05 -8.44 18.25
C PRO A 99 39.71 -8.55 18.99
N ARG A 100 39.66 -8.30 20.29
CA ARG A 100 38.42 -8.38 21.09
C ARG A 100 37.38 -7.35 20.66
N ASP A 101 37.84 -6.13 20.37
CA ASP A 101 36.98 -5.03 19.95
C ASP A 101 36.49 -5.28 18.51
N VAL A 102 37.41 -5.71 17.63
CA VAL A 102 37.11 -6.08 16.24
C VAL A 102 36.07 -7.20 16.18
N ILE A 103 36.23 -8.26 16.99
CA ILE A 103 35.25 -9.36 17.06
C ILE A 103 33.89 -8.84 17.54
N SER A 104 33.86 -7.94 18.55
CA SER A 104 32.60 -7.36 19.03
C SER A 104 31.89 -6.60 17.92
N ASP A 105 32.62 -5.80 17.15
CA ASP A 105 32.07 -5.03 16.04
C ASP A 105 31.57 -5.94 14.90
N ILE A 106 32.33 -6.98 14.54
CA ILE A 106 31.94 -7.97 13.54
C ILE A 106 30.68 -8.73 13.99
N VAL A 107 30.61 -9.18 15.24
CA VAL A 107 29.45 -9.87 15.80
C VAL A 107 28.21 -8.99 15.76
N LYS A 108 28.33 -7.72 16.16
CA LYS A 108 27.23 -6.75 16.12
C LYS A 108 26.78 -6.45 14.69
N LEU A 109 27.71 -6.32 13.75
CA LEU A 109 27.41 -6.01 12.35
C LEU A 109 26.73 -7.19 11.64
N ASN A 110 27.14 -8.42 11.95
CA ASN A 110 26.64 -9.64 11.31
C ASN A 110 25.53 -10.35 12.11
N ASP A 111 25.04 -9.72 13.19
CA ASP A 111 24.02 -10.26 14.11
C ASP A 111 24.31 -11.70 14.56
N LEU A 112 25.58 -11.98 14.88
CA LEU A 112 26.00 -13.33 15.27
C LEU A 112 25.54 -13.64 16.70
N SER A 113 24.79 -14.74 16.87
CA SER A 113 24.30 -15.18 18.18
C SER A 113 25.41 -15.72 19.10
N SER A 114 26.58 -16.01 18.54
CA SER A 114 27.76 -16.54 19.22
C SER A 114 29.02 -16.15 18.46
N THR A 115 30.18 -16.16 19.13
CA THR A 115 31.49 -16.03 18.49
C THR A 115 31.91 -17.27 17.68
N GLN A 116 31.05 -18.29 17.63
CA GLN A 116 31.26 -19.46 16.78
C GLN A 116 30.82 -19.15 15.35
N VAL A 117 31.78 -19.23 14.42
CA VAL A 117 31.55 -19.08 12.97
C VAL A 117 31.68 -20.43 12.28
N MET A 118 30.89 -20.63 11.22
CA MET A 118 30.98 -21.82 10.40
C MET A 118 31.96 -21.63 9.24
N PRO A 119 32.71 -22.67 8.86
CA PRO A 119 33.46 -22.69 7.60
C PRO A 119 32.61 -22.26 6.41
N GLY A 120 33.14 -21.38 5.56
CA GLY A 120 32.45 -20.87 4.38
C GLY A 120 31.41 -19.78 4.66
N GLN A 121 31.28 -19.33 5.91
CA GLN A 121 30.40 -18.22 6.26
C GLN A 121 31.01 -16.89 5.76
N SER A 122 30.22 -16.09 5.06
CA SER A 122 30.61 -14.74 4.65
C SER A 122 30.28 -13.76 5.76
N LEU A 123 31.30 -13.02 6.21
CA LEU A 123 31.18 -12.01 7.25
C LEU A 123 31.44 -10.63 6.66
N ALA A 124 30.53 -9.70 6.95
CA ALA A 124 30.70 -8.29 6.67
C ALA A 124 31.72 -7.69 7.65
N ILE A 125 32.69 -6.97 7.11
CA ILE A 125 33.72 -6.28 7.88
C ILE A 125 33.29 -4.81 8.06
N PRO A 126 33.33 -4.28 9.31
CA PRO A 126 33.11 -2.87 9.55
C PRO A 126 34.05 -2.00 8.72
N VAL A 127 33.53 -0.91 8.15
CA VAL A 127 34.29 -0.03 7.23
C VAL A 127 35.57 0.55 7.84
N GLN A 128 35.66 0.64 9.17
CA GLN A 128 36.87 1.08 9.86
C GLN A 128 38.07 0.11 9.71
N TYR A 129 37.83 -1.14 9.32
CA TYR A 129 38.87 -2.18 9.16
C TYR A 129 39.03 -2.67 7.72
N SER A 130 38.31 -2.07 6.77
CA SER A 130 38.16 -2.52 5.37
C SER A 130 39.24 -1.97 4.41
N GLN A 131 40.31 -1.33 4.89
CA GLN A 131 41.18 -0.44 4.10
C GLN A 131 42.65 -0.90 4.00
N SER A 132 42.91 -2.19 4.11
CA SER A 132 44.28 -2.75 4.11
C SER A 132 44.78 -3.13 2.72
#